data_AF-A0A0G2HG60-F1
#
_entry.id   AF-A0A0G2HG60-F1
#
_cell.length_a   1.000
_cell.length_b   1.000
_cell.length_c   1.000
_cell.angle_alpha   90.00
_cell.angle_beta   90.00
_cell.angle_gamma   90.00
#
_symmetry.space_group_name_H-M   'P 1'
#
loop_
_entity.id
_entity.type
_entity.pdbx_description
1 polymer ?
#
loop_
_entity_poly.entity_id
_entity_poly.type
_entity_poly.pdbx_seq_one_letter_code
_entity_poly.pdbx_strand_id
1 'polypeptide(L)'
;MALKHLITCIVAGVDYLVHPQILGSVEESVRADQIIPVVVLSEDEVNAGPEELGRTLEYLVDNDDVCTDDFTGIIVVKPSGPGSEPREACASASDTQPSLDCPFTVYHMATGLDTSKEKNLLPSGPYFLSGQNLHQAWRLYPDDLDAFTFGLLPDNPFDPESFQAVAPLSSDGVSKTIPVPSRFYHKPDSSKPLAGKRVSLTDTFDVQAYVGRLLELGAVVVGKTKTTQFATGLQWVDRHQPVNPRGDRYHEASGSSAGAAASLAGYPWLDFAVGGDTDGGVRDPAADHGLHAIRSSYDSASLEGVKISSERYDTVGLFGRRLDDLVLATKHSLTVTDASAELPRRIIYPTDYFPVSDTKHQKLVEQFVQNLENHLDVSRTEVNLAQLWRDQPPSDSSAASVPLQQYLKKASLADL
;
A
#
# COMPACT_ATOMS: atom_id res chain seq x y z
N MET A 1 -1.05 -4.72 -25.75
CA MET A 1 0.16 -3.90 -25.55
C MET A 1 1.38 -4.78 -25.74
N ALA A 2 2.42 -4.32 -26.42
CA ALA A 2 3.71 -5.01 -26.43
C ALA A 2 4.29 -4.98 -25.00
N LEU A 3 4.80 -6.10 -24.49
CA LEU A 3 5.53 -6.11 -23.22
C LEU A 3 6.70 -5.11 -23.35
N LYS A 4 6.70 -4.04 -22.54
CA LYS A 4 7.88 -3.18 -22.43
C LYS A 4 8.99 -4.06 -21.83
N HIS A 5 10.17 -4.03 -22.45
CA HIS A 5 11.33 -4.71 -21.89
C HIS A 5 11.65 -4.05 -20.55
N LEU A 6 11.54 -4.81 -19.46
CA LEU A 6 11.91 -4.32 -18.14
C LEU A 6 13.42 -4.39 -18.00
N ILE A 7 14.00 -3.32 -17.45
CA ILE A 7 15.42 -3.22 -17.17
C ILE A 7 15.58 -3.26 -15.65
N THR A 8 16.41 -4.19 -15.17
CA THR A 8 16.77 -4.30 -13.77
C THR A 8 18.27 -4.05 -13.60
N CYS A 9 18.67 -3.51 -12.46
CA CYS A 9 20.06 -3.26 -12.13
C CYS A 9 20.30 -3.45 -10.63
N ILE A 10 21.57 -3.56 -10.25
CA ILE A 10 21.99 -3.67 -8.86
C ILE A 10 22.80 -2.43 -8.51
N VAL A 11 22.40 -1.76 -7.43
CA VAL A 11 23.13 -0.62 -6.87
C VAL A 11 23.49 -0.98 -5.44
N ALA A 12 24.79 -1.06 -5.13
CA ALA A 12 25.31 -1.48 -3.82
C ALA A 12 24.65 -2.73 -3.20
N GLY A 13 24.37 -3.74 -4.03
CA GLY A 13 23.76 -5.00 -3.59
C GLY A 13 22.24 -4.96 -3.40
N VAL A 14 21.58 -3.86 -3.76
CA VAL A 14 20.13 -3.73 -3.77
C VAL A 14 19.61 -3.83 -5.20
N ASP A 15 18.59 -4.66 -5.41
CA ASP A 15 17.94 -4.84 -6.71
C ASP A 15 16.98 -3.68 -7.01
N TYR A 16 17.05 -3.15 -8.23
CA TYR A 16 16.18 -2.09 -8.72
C TYR A 16 15.59 -2.41 -10.09
N LEU A 17 14.42 -1.85 -10.33
CA LEU A 17 13.78 -1.74 -11.63
C LEU A 17 13.89 -0.28 -12.11
N VAL A 18 14.37 -0.11 -13.33
CA VAL A 18 14.36 1.19 -14.02
C VAL A 18 12.99 1.34 -14.66
N HIS A 19 12.19 2.31 -14.19
CA HIS A 19 10.83 2.46 -14.69
C HIS A 19 10.83 2.76 -16.21
N PRO A 20 10.08 2.04 -17.07
CA PRO A 20 10.20 2.19 -18.53
C PRO A 20 9.81 3.56 -19.09
N GLN A 21 9.04 4.34 -18.32
CA GLN A 21 8.65 5.69 -18.71
C GLN A 21 9.84 6.65 -18.62
N ILE A 22 10.13 7.32 -19.74
CA ILE A 22 11.08 8.44 -19.78
C ILE A 22 10.37 9.67 -19.22
N LEU A 23 11.00 10.31 -18.23
CA LEU A 23 10.43 11.44 -17.48
C LEU A 23 11.13 12.76 -17.76
N GLY A 24 12.32 12.71 -18.35
CA GLY A 24 13.09 13.88 -18.73
C GLY A 24 14.41 13.47 -19.38
N SER A 25 15.21 14.46 -19.76
CA SER A 25 16.55 14.21 -20.26
C SER A 25 17.56 15.23 -19.73
N VAL A 26 18.83 14.85 -19.74
CA VAL A 26 19.98 15.71 -19.45
C VAL A 26 20.73 16.07 -20.73
N GLU A 27 21.45 17.18 -20.76
CA GLU A 27 22.21 17.62 -21.94
C GLU A 27 23.54 16.88 -22.10
N GLU A 28 24.05 16.33 -21.01
CA GLU A 28 25.32 15.64 -20.93
C GLU A 28 25.29 14.28 -21.67
N SER A 29 26.37 13.99 -22.39
CA SER A 29 26.51 12.73 -23.13
C SER A 29 26.93 11.59 -22.21
N VAL A 30 25.96 10.95 -21.57
CA VAL A 30 26.13 9.66 -20.87
C VAL A 30 26.01 8.52 -21.88
N ARG A 31 26.84 7.47 -21.73
CA ARG A 31 26.74 6.30 -22.61
C ARG A 31 25.41 5.59 -22.41
N ALA A 32 24.75 5.21 -23.51
CA ALA A 32 23.41 4.61 -23.48
C ALA A 32 23.35 3.22 -22.83
N ASP A 33 24.50 2.54 -22.67
CA ASP A 33 24.63 1.23 -22.04
C ASP A 33 24.81 1.29 -20.51
N GLN A 34 24.96 2.49 -19.94
CA GLN A 34 25.12 2.68 -18.50
C GLN A 34 23.80 3.08 -17.83
N ILE A 35 23.55 2.48 -16.67
CA ILE A 35 22.48 2.87 -15.75
C ILE A 35 23.16 3.52 -14.55
N ILE A 36 22.93 4.81 -14.36
CA ILE A 36 23.61 5.61 -13.34
C ILE A 36 22.57 6.07 -12.30
N PRO A 37 22.73 5.72 -11.01
CA PRO A 37 21.88 6.23 -9.95
C PRO A 37 22.18 7.73 -9.73
N VAL A 38 21.13 8.55 -9.66
CA VAL A 38 21.24 10.00 -9.46
C VAL A 38 20.13 10.50 -8.53
N VAL A 39 20.31 11.65 -7.88
CA VAL A 39 19.22 12.35 -7.21
C VAL A 39 18.78 13.53 -8.06
N VAL A 40 17.48 13.67 -8.30
CA VAL A 40 16.91 14.89 -8.90
C VAL A 40 16.54 15.86 -7.78
N LEU A 41 17.00 17.11 -7.87
CA LEU A 41 16.70 18.20 -6.93
C LEU A 41 16.30 19.48 -7.68
N SER A 42 15.57 20.38 -7.01
CA SER A 42 15.28 21.74 -7.50
C SER A 42 16.49 22.68 -7.36
N GLU A 43 16.50 23.76 -8.13
CA GLU A 43 17.51 24.80 -7.99
C GLU A 43 17.55 25.39 -6.57
N ASP A 44 16.39 25.56 -5.91
CA ASP A 44 16.33 26.08 -4.55
C ASP A 44 16.98 25.12 -3.53
N GLU A 45 16.77 23.82 -3.68
CA GLU A 45 17.39 22.78 -2.83
C GLU A 45 18.91 22.74 -3.02
N VAL A 46 19.39 22.92 -4.25
CA VAL A 46 20.83 22.92 -4.56
C VAL A 46 21.51 24.22 -4.12
N ASN A 47 20.84 25.36 -4.29
CA ASN A 47 21.38 26.68 -3.97
C ASN A 47 21.25 27.08 -2.49
N ALA A 48 20.72 26.20 -1.64
CA ALA A 48 20.60 26.42 -0.19
C ALA A 48 21.97 26.47 0.53
N GLY A 49 23.05 26.09 -0.15
CA GLY A 49 24.43 26.07 0.35
C GLY A 49 24.92 24.65 0.66
N PRO A 50 26.25 24.40 0.72
CA PRO A 50 26.80 23.04 0.79
C PRO A 50 26.36 22.24 2.02
N GLU A 51 26.22 22.90 3.18
CA GLU A 51 25.77 22.24 4.42
C GLU A 51 24.31 21.81 4.34
N GLU A 52 23.43 22.67 3.81
CA GLU A 52 22.01 22.38 3.69
C GLU A 52 21.73 21.36 2.57
N LEU A 53 22.52 21.41 1.48
CA LEU A 53 22.50 20.38 0.44
C LEU A 53 22.91 19.01 1.00
N GLY A 54 23.98 18.96 1.80
CA GLY A 54 24.39 17.74 2.50
C GLY A 54 23.27 17.17 3.37
N ARG A 55 22.63 18.00 4.19
CA ARG A 55 21.48 17.60 5.02
C ARG A 55 20.29 17.13 4.20
N THR A 56 20.04 17.74 3.04
CA THR A 56 18.96 17.32 2.14
C THR A 56 19.21 15.92 1.60
N LEU A 57 20.45 15.64 1.17
CA LEU A 57 20.85 14.31 0.68
C LEU A 57 20.79 13.26 1.80
N GLU A 58 21.32 13.56 2.99
CA GLU A 58 21.22 12.70 4.17
C GLU A 58 19.75 12.41 4.52
N TYR A 59 18.90 13.44 4.53
CA TYR A 59 17.47 13.27 4.79
C TYR A 59 16.79 12.33 3.78
N LEU A 60 17.15 12.42 2.50
CA LEU A 60 16.62 11.51 1.47
C LEU A 60 17.02 10.05 1.73
N VAL A 61 18.26 9.79 2.12
CA VAL A 61 18.73 8.43 2.41
C VAL A 61 18.12 7.90 3.72
N ASP A 62 18.05 8.72 4.76
CA ASP A 62 17.58 8.29 6.08
C ASP A 62 16.06 8.05 6.14
N ASN A 63 15.29 8.69 5.26
CA ASN A 63 13.82 8.69 5.32
C ASN A 63 13.16 7.99 4.11
N ASP A 64 13.94 7.37 3.23
CA ASP A 64 13.39 6.57 2.14
C ASP A 64 14.19 5.29 1.94
N ASP A 65 13.45 4.21 1.73
CA ASP A 65 13.98 2.86 1.60
C ASP A 65 14.34 2.51 0.15
N VAL A 66 14.20 3.45 -0.78
CA VAL A 66 14.61 3.30 -2.20
C VAL A 66 15.89 4.09 -2.48
N CYS A 67 16.03 5.30 -1.91
CA CYS A 67 17.23 6.11 -2.03
C CYS A 67 18.36 5.60 -1.12
N THR A 68 19.48 5.16 -1.71
CA THR A 68 20.71 4.80 -0.98
C THR A 68 21.81 5.84 -1.22
N ASP A 69 22.90 5.77 -0.45
CA ASP A 69 24.07 6.66 -0.60
C ASP A 69 24.61 6.71 -2.04
N ASP A 70 24.55 5.60 -2.78
CA ASP A 70 25.01 5.55 -4.18
C ASP A 70 24.23 6.46 -5.13
N PHE A 71 23.01 6.89 -4.77
CA PHE A 71 22.25 7.86 -5.57
C PHE A 71 22.80 9.28 -5.43
N THR A 72 23.43 9.61 -4.30
CA THR A 72 23.78 11.01 -3.96
C THR A 72 25.07 11.49 -4.61
N GLY A 73 25.77 10.65 -5.37
CA GLY A 73 27.04 11.01 -6.04
C GLY A 73 26.86 11.98 -7.22
N ILE A 74 25.70 11.94 -7.87
CA ILE A 74 25.36 12.80 -9.00
C ILE A 74 24.00 13.44 -8.74
N ILE A 75 23.96 14.76 -8.86
CA ILE A 75 22.76 15.58 -8.69
C ILE A 75 22.31 16.05 -10.07
N VAL A 76 21.04 15.85 -10.38
CA VAL A 76 20.39 16.40 -11.57
C VAL A 76 19.46 17.53 -11.17
N VAL A 77 19.74 18.74 -11.64
CA VAL A 77 18.97 19.94 -11.28
C VAL A 77 17.81 20.12 -12.26
N LYS A 78 16.59 20.20 -11.74
CA LYS A 78 15.39 20.54 -12.51
C LYS A 78 15.16 22.06 -12.52
N PRO A 79 14.70 22.63 -13.65
CA PRO A 79 14.46 24.06 -13.77
C PRO A 79 13.31 24.54 -12.86
N SER A 80 13.44 25.77 -12.36
CA SER A 80 12.47 26.40 -11.45
C SER A 80 11.14 26.81 -12.10
N GLY A 81 11.05 26.81 -13.44
CA GLY A 81 9.82 27.08 -14.20
C GLY A 81 10.07 27.34 -15.69
N PRO A 82 9.02 27.64 -16.47
CA PRO A 82 9.16 27.98 -17.89
C PRO A 82 10.02 29.24 -18.06
N GLY A 83 11.20 29.11 -18.69
CA GLY A 83 12.03 30.24 -19.09
C GLY A 83 12.97 30.80 -18.00
N SER A 84 13.17 30.12 -16.88
CA SER A 84 14.30 30.44 -15.98
C SER A 84 15.60 29.95 -16.61
N GLU A 85 16.53 30.86 -16.90
CA GLU A 85 17.90 30.44 -17.26
C GLU A 85 18.54 29.69 -16.10
N PRO A 86 19.28 28.60 -16.36
CA PRO A 86 20.00 27.87 -15.32
C PRO A 86 20.88 28.85 -14.55
N ARG A 87 20.60 29.04 -13.26
CA ARG A 87 21.59 29.68 -12.39
C ARG A 87 22.72 28.69 -12.20
N GLU A 88 23.98 29.13 -12.39
CA GLU A 88 25.16 28.32 -12.10
C GLU A 88 25.12 27.86 -10.64
N ALA A 89 24.61 26.66 -10.43
CA ALA A 89 24.76 25.92 -9.19
C ALA A 89 26.10 25.19 -9.27
N CYS A 90 26.98 25.42 -8.30
CA CYS A 90 28.31 24.78 -8.18
C CYS A 90 29.01 24.49 -9.52
N ALA A 91 29.76 25.47 -10.05
CA ALA A 91 30.68 25.37 -11.21
C ALA A 91 30.56 24.10 -12.08
N SER A 92 29.94 24.26 -13.26
CA SER A 92 29.77 23.20 -14.27
C SER A 92 31.04 22.36 -14.49
N ALA A 93 30.87 21.05 -14.72
CA ALA A 93 31.95 20.08 -14.96
C ALA A 93 32.74 20.30 -16.29
N SER A 94 32.69 21.51 -16.86
CA SER A 94 33.43 21.89 -18.08
C SER A 94 34.80 22.53 -17.80
N ASP A 95 35.10 22.89 -16.55
CA ASP A 95 36.40 23.44 -16.18
C ASP A 95 37.35 22.37 -15.60
N THR A 96 38.57 22.35 -16.12
CA THR A 96 39.61 21.34 -15.87
C THR A 96 40.28 21.47 -14.50
N GLN A 97 39.60 22.02 -13.49
CA GLN A 97 39.98 21.95 -12.09
C GLN A 97 38.74 21.81 -11.21
N PRO A 98 38.69 20.84 -10.27
CA PRO A 98 37.64 20.82 -9.26
C PRO A 98 37.74 22.12 -8.46
N SER A 99 36.74 22.99 -8.55
CA SER A 99 36.59 24.06 -7.57
C SER A 99 36.45 23.38 -6.20
N LEU A 100 37.23 23.83 -5.23
CA LEU A 100 37.36 23.20 -3.91
C LEU A 100 36.08 23.21 -3.05
N ASP A 101 34.96 23.72 -3.56
CA ASP A 101 33.79 24.10 -2.76
C ASP A 101 32.52 23.24 -2.99
N CYS A 102 32.54 22.24 -3.89
CA CYS A 102 31.37 21.36 -4.10
C CYS A 102 31.80 19.91 -4.42
N PRO A 103 31.61 18.94 -3.51
CA PRO A 103 32.08 17.56 -3.70
C PRO A 103 31.20 16.73 -4.65
N PHE A 104 30.15 17.30 -5.23
CA PHE A 104 29.13 16.60 -6.00
C PHE A 104 29.25 16.85 -7.50
N THR A 105 28.95 15.84 -8.32
CA THR A 105 28.79 16.04 -9.77
C THR A 105 27.38 16.56 -10.04
N VAL A 106 27.25 17.67 -10.77
CA VAL A 106 25.96 18.32 -11.05
C VAL A 106 25.68 18.30 -12.56
N TYR A 107 24.49 17.82 -12.94
CA TYR A 107 23.95 17.85 -14.30
C TYR A 107 22.67 18.68 -14.35
N HIS A 108 22.32 19.17 -15.54
CA HIS A 108 21.11 19.97 -15.73
C HIS A 108 20.11 19.27 -16.64
N MET A 109 18.82 19.32 -16.26
CA MET A 109 17.75 18.87 -17.15
C MET A 109 17.65 19.77 -18.38
N ALA A 110 17.49 19.16 -19.56
CA ALA A 110 17.33 19.87 -20.82
C ALA A 110 16.04 20.71 -20.84
N THR A 111 16.13 21.96 -21.30
CA THR A 111 15.07 22.99 -21.23
C THR A 111 13.98 22.88 -22.32
N GLY A 112 13.95 21.80 -23.11
CA GLY A 112 13.09 21.64 -24.29
C GLY A 112 11.79 20.86 -24.11
N LEU A 113 11.49 20.36 -22.92
CA LEU A 113 10.21 19.69 -22.64
C LEU A 113 9.11 20.73 -22.43
N ASP A 114 7.90 20.47 -22.93
CA ASP A 114 6.74 21.37 -22.83
C ASP A 114 6.39 21.62 -21.35
N THR A 115 6.98 22.65 -20.76
CA THR A 115 6.81 23.08 -19.35
C THR A 115 5.48 23.82 -19.13
N SER A 116 4.59 23.86 -20.12
CA SER A 116 3.31 24.60 -20.04
C SER A 116 2.26 23.97 -19.12
N LYS A 117 2.55 22.80 -18.52
CA LYS A 117 1.73 22.21 -17.46
C LYS A 117 2.54 22.16 -16.17
N GLU A 118 2.05 22.78 -15.10
CA GLU A 118 2.53 22.61 -13.70
C GLU A 118 2.66 21.13 -13.29
N LYS A 119 2.01 20.22 -14.04
CA LYS A 119 2.08 18.75 -13.91
C LYS A 119 3.43 18.10 -14.30
N ASN A 120 4.40 18.85 -14.86
CA ASN A 120 5.67 18.30 -15.36
C ASN A 120 6.91 18.59 -14.50
N LEU A 121 6.77 19.16 -13.30
CA LEU A 121 7.90 19.28 -12.37
C LEU A 121 8.16 17.93 -11.70
N LEU A 122 9.24 17.28 -12.11
CA LEU A 122 9.67 16.02 -11.50
C LEU A 122 9.88 16.21 -9.99
N PRO A 123 9.31 15.35 -9.13
CA PRO A 123 9.61 15.38 -7.71
C PRO A 123 11.10 15.20 -7.41
N SER A 124 11.52 15.69 -6.25
CA SER A 124 12.88 15.43 -5.78
C SER A 124 12.98 13.98 -5.28
N GLY A 125 14.11 13.32 -5.48
CA GLY A 125 14.28 11.92 -5.07
C GLY A 125 15.25 11.13 -5.96
N PRO A 126 15.32 9.80 -5.77
CA PRO A 126 16.23 8.93 -6.52
C PRO A 126 15.74 8.68 -7.95
N TYR A 127 16.61 8.70 -8.94
CA TYR A 127 16.31 8.39 -10.34
C TYR A 127 17.45 7.59 -10.95
N PHE A 128 17.21 7.05 -12.14
CA PHE A 128 18.26 6.48 -12.99
C PHE A 128 18.41 7.31 -14.26
N LEU A 129 19.67 7.56 -14.63
CA LEU A 129 20.05 7.96 -15.97
C LEU A 129 20.40 6.74 -16.81
N SER A 130 19.75 6.60 -17.97
CA SER A 130 20.07 5.59 -18.99
C SER A 130 20.32 6.31 -20.32
N GLY A 131 21.58 6.48 -20.67
CA GLY A 131 21.96 7.51 -21.65
C GLY A 131 21.52 8.89 -21.16
N GLN A 132 20.83 9.67 -22.00
CA GLN A 132 20.32 10.98 -21.60
C GLN A 132 19.00 10.92 -20.83
N ASN A 133 18.33 9.76 -20.76
CA ASN A 133 16.96 9.69 -20.27
C ASN A 133 16.90 9.47 -18.75
N LEU A 134 16.00 10.21 -18.10
CA LEU A 134 15.66 10.05 -16.68
C LEU A 134 14.48 9.10 -16.51
N HIS A 135 14.64 8.18 -15.56
CA HIS A 135 13.66 7.17 -15.18
C HIS A 135 13.54 7.12 -13.66
N GLN A 136 12.35 6.88 -13.12
CA GLN A 136 12.23 6.64 -11.68
C GLN A 136 12.98 5.38 -11.27
N ALA A 137 13.62 5.43 -10.10
CA ALA A 137 14.13 4.26 -9.41
C ALA A 137 13.01 3.59 -8.62
N TRP A 138 12.83 2.28 -8.83
CA TRP A 138 11.90 1.43 -8.08
C TRP A 138 12.71 0.29 -7.46
N ARG A 139 12.70 0.16 -6.13
CA ARG A 139 13.39 -0.95 -5.46
C ARG A 139 12.62 -2.24 -5.66
N LEU A 140 13.33 -3.34 -5.92
CA LEU A 140 12.76 -4.68 -6.04
C LEU A 140 12.87 -5.42 -4.71
N TYR A 141 11.75 -5.57 -4.00
CA TYR A 141 11.69 -6.28 -2.74
C TYR A 141 11.37 -7.77 -2.95
N PRO A 142 12.18 -8.71 -2.45
CA PRO A 142 11.86 -10.13 -2.46
C PRO A 142 10.55 -10.43 -1.71
N ASP A 143 9.68 -11.24 -2.31
CA ASP A 143 8.45 -11.75 -1.70
C ASP A 143 8.67 -13.12 -1.04
N ASP A 144 9.46 -13.14 0.03
CA ASP A 144 9.84 -14.38 0.75
C ASP A 144 8.68 -15.06 1.46
N LEU A 145 7.58 -14.35 1.67
CA LEU A 145 6.34 -14.90 2.23
C LEU A 145 5.41 -15.45 1.16
N ASP A 146 5.79 -15.35 -0.12
CA ASP A 146 4.97 -15.79 -1.24
C ASP A 146 3.54 -15.21 -1.16
N ALA A 147 3.44 -13.96 -0.71
CA ALA A 147 2.19 -13.27 -0.39
C ALA A 147 1.56 -12.61 -1.64
N PHE A 148 2.37 -12.26 -2.63
CA PHE A 148 1.93 -11.63 -3.86
C PHE A 148 1.61 -12.66 -4.95
N THR A 149 0.63 -12.36 -5.80
CA THR A 149 0.48 -13.03 -7.10
C THR A 149 1.50 -12.44 -8.08
N PHE A 150 1.62 -11.12 -8.12
CA PHE A 150 2.57 -10.33 -8.91
C PHE A 150 2.61 -8.88 -8.41
N GLY A 151 3.68 -8.16 -8.74
CA GLY A 151 3.77 -6.71 -8.61
C GLY A 151 3.00 -5.97 -9.72
N LEU A 152 2.66 -4.71 -9.47
CA LEU A 152 1.98 -3.85 -10.44
C LEU A 152 2.89 -2.68 -10.81
N LEU A 153 3.09 -2.49 -12.11
CA LEU A 153 3.87 -1.40 -12.66
C LEU A 153 2.95 -0.51 -13.51
N PRO A 154 2.73 0.77 -13.15
CA PRO A 154 1.92 1.67 -13.94
C PRO A 154 2.60 1.99 -15.28
N ASP A 155 1.81 2.34 -16.30
CA ASP A 155 2.35 2.86 -17.55
C ASP A 155 3.00 4.24 -17.40
N ASN A 156 2.38 5.11 -16.60
CA ASN A 156 2.89 6.39 -16.16
C ASN A 156 2.85 6.46 -14.62
N PRO A 157 3.98 6.74 -13.94
CA PRO A 157 4.05 6.69 -12.49
C PRO A 157 3.34 7.86 -11.78
N PHE A 158 3.01 8.96 -12.49
CA PHE A 158 2.35 10.13 -11.90
C PHE A 158 0.86 10.23 -12.22
N ASP A 159 0.43 9.63 -13.34
CA ASP A 159 -0.95 9.65 -13.82
C ASP A 159 -1.26 8.31 -14.52
N PRO A 160 -1.41 7.22 -13.75
CA PRO A 160 -1.53 5.88 -14.31
C PRO A 160 -2.88 5.67 -15.00
N GLU A 161 -2.86 5.30 -16.28
CA GLU A 161 -4.07 4.90 -17.02
C GLU A 161 -4.18 3.36 -17.08
N SER A 162 -3.05 2.66 -16.98
CA SER A 162 -3.00 1.21 -17.03
C SER A 162 -1.85 0.64 -16.19
N PHE A 163 -1.96 -0.64 -15.86
CA PHE A 163 -0.95 -1.35 -15.08
C PHE A 163 -0.51 -2.63 -15.79
N GLN A 164 0.79 -2.89 -15.74
CA GLN A 164 1.41 -4.13 -16.17
C GLN A 164 1.71 -5.01 -14.96
N ALA A 165 1.27 -6.27 -15.01
CA ALA A 165 1.69 -7.28 -14.05
C ALA A 165 3.16 -7.64 -14.26
N VAL A 166 3.94 -7.61 -13.19
CA VAL A 166 5.38 -7.91 -13.22
C VAL A 166 5.77 -8.82 -12.06
N ALA A 167 6.65 -9.78 -12.32
CA ALA A 167 7.19 -10.67 -11.30
C ALA A 167 8.67 -10.99 -11.60
N PRO A 168 9.56 -9.97 -11.63
CA PRO A 168 10.98 -10.21 -11.79
C PRO A 168 11.49 -11.08 -10.63
N LEU A 169 12.47 -11.93 -10.89
CA LEU A 169 13.10 -12.74 -9.84
C LEU A 169 14.15 -11.91 -9.10
N SER A 170 14.36 -12.23 -7.83
CA SER A 170 15.49 -11.74 -7.05
C SER A 170 16.81 -12.16 -7.68
N SER A 171 17.91 -11.46 -7.36
CA SER A 171 19.23 -11.77 -7.88
C SER A 171 19.70 -13.22 -7.63
N ASP A 172 19.23 -13.86 -6.56
CA ASP A 172 19.49 -15.28 -6.25
C ASP A 172 18.51 -16.26 -6.93
N GLY A 173 17.46 -15.75 -7.58
CA GLY A 173 16.43 -16.53 -8.26
C GLY A 173 15.44 -17.26 -7.35
N VAL A 174 15.50 -17.02 -6.03
CA VAL A 174 14.70 -17.77 -5.03
C VAL A 174 13.28 -17.24 -4.92
N SER A 175 13.12 -15.92 -4.94
CA SER A 175 11.86 -15.24 -4.72
C SER A 175 11.51 -14.39 -5.94
N LYS A 176 10.21 -14.24 -6.24
CA LYS A 176 9.78 -13.10 -7.06
C LYS A 176 9.97 -11.81 -6.28
N THR A 177 10.04 -10.70 -6.98
CA THR A 177 10.23 -9.38 -6.38
C THR A 177 9.08 -8.43 -6.75
N ILE A 178 8.79 -7.51 -5.84
CA ILE A 178 7.75 -6.49 -5.98
C ILE A 178 8.43 -5.14 -6.20
N PRO A 179 8.15 -4.44 -7.31
CA PRO A 179 8.71 -3.13 -7.55
C PRO A 179 7.99 -2.10 -6.68
N VAL A 180 8.77 -1.31 -5.96
CA VAL A 180 8.26 -0.32 -5.00
C VAL A 180 8.96 1.02 -5.25
N PRO A 181 8.20 2.10 -5.54
CA PRO A 181 8.79 3.42 -5.80
C PRO A 181 9.14 4.16 -4.50
N SER A 182 10.02 5.14 -4.62
CA SER A 182 10.35 6.08 -3.54
C SER A 182 9.10 6.81 -3.04
N ARG A 183 9.05 7.07 -1.73
CA ARG A 183 7.99 7.87 -1.11
C ARG A 183 8.11 9.35 -1.51
N PHE A 184 9.33 9.82 -1.80
CA PHE A 184 9.60 11.22 -2.14
C PHE A 184 9.01 11.71 -3.47
N TYR A 185 8.59 10.79 -4.34
CA TYR A 185 7.82 11.17 -5.52
C TYR A 185 6.43 11.74 -5.19
N HIS A 186 6.01 11.62 -3.93
CA HIS A 186 4.68 11.98 -3.49
C HIS A 186 4.78 12.95 -2.30
N LYS A 187 4.03 14.04 -2.35
CA LYS A 187 3.91 15.01 -1.25
C LYS A 187 2.47 14.99 -0.75
N PRO A 188 2.21 14.51 0.49
CA PRO A 188 0.87 14.53 1.06
C PRO A 188 0.33 15.94 1.18
N ASP A 189 -0.92 16.12 0.77
CA ASP A 189 -1.69 17.34 0.97
C ASP A 189 -3.17 17.01 1.24
N SER A 190 -4.00 18.03 1.44
CA SER A 190 -5.43 17.84 1.73
C SER A 190 -6.22 17.16 0.62
N SER A 191 -5.78 17.27 -0.64
CA SER A 191 -6.38 16.62 -1.81
C SER A 191 -5.87 15.19 -2.02
N LYS A 192 -4.60 14.92 -1.67
CA LYS A 192 -3.95 13.61 -1.76
C LYS A 192 -3.47 13.14 -0.38
N PRO A 193 -4.37 12.81 0.55
CA PRO A 193 -4.01 12.44 1.91
C PRO A 193 -3.29 11.08 2.01
N LEU A 194 -3.33 10.26 0.96
CA LEU A 194 -2.65 8.97 0.87
C LEU A 194 -1.38 9.03 0.02
N ALA A 195 -0.93 10.22 -0.39
CA ALA A 195 0.27 10.39 -1.20
C ALA A 195 1.47 9.64 -0.58
N GLY A 196 2.08 8.74 -1.36
CA GLY A 196 3.25 7.97 -0.93
C GLY A 196 2.96 6.80 0.00
N LYS A 197 1.69 6.55 0.36
CA LYS A 197 1.27 5.34 1.09
C LYS A 197 1.19 4.16 0.13
N ARG A 198 2.02 3.14 0.36
CA ARG A 198 2.11 1.93 -0.46
C ARG A 198 1.06 0.92 -0.01
N VAL A 199 0.25 0.44 -0.96
CA VAL A 199 -0.89 -0.44 -0.71
C VAL A 199 -0.85 -1.70 -1.57
N SER A 200 -1.11 -2.85 -0.95
CA SER A 200 -1.30 -4.11 -1.64
C SER A 200 -2.79 -4.40 -1.81
N LEU A 201 -3.16 -5.01 -2.94
CA LEU A 201 -4.56 -5.30 -3.27
C LEU A 201 -4.77 -6.79 -3.41
N THR A 202 -5.75 -7.36 -2.72
CA THR A 202 -6.14 -8.77 -2.95
C THR A 202 -6.53 -8.99 -4.42
N ASP A 203 -6.16 -10.16 -4.98
CA ASP A 203 -6.27 -10.39 -6.42
C ASP A 203 -7.71 -10.38 -6.98
N THR A 204 -8.72 -10.38 -6.10
CA THR A 204 -10.13 -10.19 -6.46
C THR A 204 -10.49 -8.76 -6.87
N PHE A 205 -9.59 -7.78 -6.70
CA PHE A 205 -9.84 -6.38 -7.02
C PHE A 205 -9.17 -5.99 -8.34
N ASP A 206 -9.96 -5.51 -9.29
CA ASP A 206 -9.48 -4.78 -10.45
C ASP A 206 -9.03 -3.36 -10.04
N VAL A 207 -8.14 -2.75 -10.82
CA VAL A 207 -7.65 -1.40 -10.58
C VAL A 207 -8.64 -0.37 -11.15
N GLN A 208 -9.84 -0.34 -10.57
CA GLN A 208 -10.91 0.59 -10.95
C GLN A 208 -11.81 0.91 -9.74
N ALA A 209 -12.78 1.81 -9.93
CA ALA A 209 -13.77 2.20 -8.93
C ALA A 209 -13.16 2.51 -7.54
N TYR A 210 -13.29 1.62 -6.55
CA TYR A 210 -12.70 1.83 -5.22
C TYR A 210 -11.18 1.98 -5.27
N VAL A 211 -10.50 1.16 -6.06
CA VAL A 211 -9.04 1.27 -6.21
C VAL A 211 -8.69 2.55 -6.97
N GLY A 212 -9.50 2.96 -7.95
CA GLY A 212 -9.36 4.26 -8.63
C GLY A 212 -9.40 5.42 -7.64
N ARG A 213 -10.34 5.40 -6.69
CA ARG A 213 -10.39 6.38 -5.59
C ARG A 213 -9.13 6.39 -4.74
N LEU A 214 -8.52 5.24 -4.46
CA LEU A 214 -7.25 5.19 -3.72
C LEU A 214 -6.12 5.90 -4.49
N LEU A 215 -6.05 5.69 -5.82
CA LEU A 215 -5.08 6.36 -6.69
C LEU A 215 -5.32 7.87 -6.74
N GLU A 216 -6.57 8.32 -6.83
CA GLU A 216 -6.94 9.75 -6.78
C GLU A 216 -6.50 10.41 -5.48
N LEU A 217 -6.59 9.69 -4.36
CA LEU A 217 -6.11 10.13 -3.04
C LEU A 217 -4.57 10.06 -2.89
N GLY A 218 -3.85 9.58 -3.91
CA GLY A 218 -2.39 9.51 -3.96
C GLY A 218 -1.77 8.20 -3.46
N ALA A 219 -2.57 7.19 -3.14
CA ALA A 219 -2.04 5.89 -2.72
C ALA A 219 -1.27 5.21 -3.87
N VAL A 220 -0.24 4.45 -3.52
CA VAL A 220 0.63 3.76 -4.47
C VAL A 220 0.35 2.27 -4.43
N VAL A 221 -0.35 1.77 -5.44
CA VAL A 221 -0.64 0.34 -5.58
C VAL A 221 0.61 -0.40 -6.08
N VAL A 222 1.15 -1.29 -5.25
CA VAL A 222 2.44 -1.98 -5.53
C VAL A 222 2.28 -3.39 -6.09
N GLY A 223 1.13 -4.03 -5.90
CA GLY A 223 0.95 -5.41 -6.35
C GLY A 223 -0.38 -6.04 -5.96
N LYS A 224 -0.65 -7.18 -6.59
CA LYS A 224 -1.80 -8.03 -6.30
C LYS A 224 -1.38 -9.14 -5.34
N THR A 225 -2.11 -9.33 -4.25
CA THR A 225 -1.84 -10.34 -3.22
C THR A 225 -2.73 -11.56 -3.38
N LYS A 226 -2.19 -12.73 -3.02
CA LYS A 226 -2.91 -13.99 -3.12
C LYS A 226 -4.18 -13.99 -2.31
N THR A 227 -5.18 -14.65 -2.86
CA THR A 227 -6.48 -14.94 -2.25
C THR A 227 -6.74 -16.44 -2.29
N THR A 228 -7.58 -16.96 -1.39
CA THR A 228 -8.12 -18.32 -1.57
C THR A 228 -8.98 -18.38 -2.84
N GLN A 229 -9.14 -19.57 -3.39
CA GLN A 229 -9.79 -19.74 -4.70
C GLN A 229 -11.20 -19.12 -4.70
N PHE A 230 -11.47 -18.18 -5.61
CA PHE A 230 -12.71 -17.41 -5.70
C PHE A 230 -13.13 -16.67 -4.42
N ALA A 231 -12.18 -16.39 -3.54
CA ALA A 231 -12.43 -15.87 -2.19
C ALA A 231 -13.34 -16.77 -1.34
N THR A 232 -13.35 -18.09 -1.61
CA THR A 232 -14.10 -19.08 -0.85
C THR A 232 -13.17 -20.14 -0.26
N GLY A 233 -13.57 -20.68 0.89
CA GLY A 233 -12.84 -21.72 1.61
C GLY A 233 -11.42 -21.31 2.04
N LEU A 234 -10.70 -22.29 2.60
CA LEU A 234 -9.34 -22.13 3.13
C LEU A 234 -8.33 -23.08 2.45
N GLN A 235 -8.70 -23.67 1.31
CA GLN A 235 -7.87 -24.66 0.63
C GLN A 235 -6.93 -24.01 -0.39
N TRP A 236 -5.67 -24.43 -0.36
CA TRP A 236 -4.58 -23.94 -1.20
C TRP A 236 -4.10 -25.03 -2.16
N VAL A 237 -5.02 -25.53 -2.99
CA VAL A 237 -4.77 -26.70 -3.88
C VAL A 237 -3.96 -26.31 -5.12
N ASP A 238 -4.30 -25.18 -5.75
CA ASP A 238 -3.68 -24.75 -7.01
C ASP A 238 -2.37 -23.97 -6.81
N ARG A 239 -2.15 -23.42 -5.62
CA ARG A 239 -1.00 -22.59 -5.27
C ARG A 239 -0.65 -22.78 -3.81
N HIS A 240 0.62 -22.59 -3.46
CA HIS A 240 1.03 -22.54 -2.07
C HIS A 240 0.41 -21.36 -1.33
N GLN A 241 -0.02 -21.61 -0.10
CA GLN A 241 -0.50 -20.62 0.86
C GLN A 241 0.60 -19.58 1.15
N PRO A 242 0.25 -18.28 1.26
CA PRO A 242 1.16 -17.28 1.83
C PRO A 242 1.70 -17.72 3.18
N VAL A 243 2.96 -17.42 3.45
CA VAL A 243 3.57 -17.70 4.74
C VAL A 243 3.15 -16.62 5.74
N ASN A 244 2.49 -17.03 6.82
CA ASN A 244 2.25 -16.13 7.95
C ASN A 244 3.59 -15.91 8.68
N PRO A 245 4.08 -14.67 8.86
CA PRO A 245 5.36 -14.42 9.52
C PRO A 245 5.34 -14.73 11.03
N ARG A 246 4.17 -15.00 11.63
CA ARG A 246 4.03 -15.35 13.05
C ARG A 246 4.19 -16.85 13.29
N GLY A 247 4.44 -17.22 14.54
CA GLY A 247 4.57 -18.61 14.96
C GLY A 247 5.68 -19.34 14.21
N ASP A 248 6.83 -18.69 14.03
CA ASP A 248 8.00 -19.22 13.31
C ASP A 248 7.66 -19.73 11.89
N ARG A 249 6.72 -19.05 11.21
CA ARG A 249 6.23 -19.39 9.86
C ARG A 249 5.34 -20.63 9.77
N TYR A 250 4.90 -21.18 10.90
CA TYR A 250 4.01 -22.35 10.97
C TYR A 250 2.56 -22.00 11.37
N HIS A 251 2.26 -20.72 11.59
CA HIS A 251 0.88 -20.30 11.84
C HIS A 251 0.06 -20.29 10.54
N GLU A 252 -1.24 -20.57 10.63
CA GLU A 252 -2.13 -20.53 9.48
C GLU A 252 -2.27 -19.09 8.95
N ALA A 253 -2.40 -18.92 7.63
CA ALA A 253 -2.59 -17.60 7.00
C ALA A 253 -4.08 -17.21 6.82
N SER A 254 -5.01 -18.08 7.22
CA SER A 254 -6.44 -17.93 7.01
C SER A 254 -6.83 -17.69 5.55
N GLY A 255 -8.00 -17.09 5.33
CA GLY A 255 -8.49 -16.66 4.04
C GLY A 255 -9.70 -15.75 4.19
N SER A 256 -10.20 -15.18 3.09
CA SER A 256 -9.66 -15.29 1.74
C SER A 256 -8.50 -14.33 1.46
N SER A 257 -8.43 -13.17 2.10
CA SER A 257 -7.41 -12.13 1.83
C SER A 257 -6.04 -12.42 2.51
N ALA A 258 -5.60 -13.67 2.50
CA ALA A 258 -4.40 -14.15 3.22
C ALA A 258 -3.11 -13.45 2.76
N GLY A 259 -2.94 -13.21 1.46
CA GLY A 259 -1.76 -12.53 0.95
C GLY A 259 -1.69 -11.06 1.37
N ALA A 260 -2.83 -10.40 1.51
CA ALA A 260 -2.90 -9.02 2.00
C ALA A 260 -2.44 -8.94 3.46
N ALA A 261 -2.88 -9.87 4.30
CA ALA A 261 -2.46 -9.95 5.69
C ALA A 261 -0.99 -10.38 5.84
N ALA A 262 -0.55 -11.40 5.10
CA ALA A 262 0.84 -11.87 5.12
C ALA A 262 1.82 -10.77 4.69
N SER A 263 1.53 -10.09 3.56
CA SER A 263 2.38 -9.01 3.07
C SER A 263 2.43 -7.84 4.05
N LEU A 264 1.29 -7.40 4.61
CA LEU A 264 1.28 -6.29 5.56
C LEU A 264 1.92 -6.64 6.91
N ALA A 265 1.82 -7.89 7.38
CA ALA A 265 2.49 -8.32 8.60
C ALA A 265 4.01 -8.46 8.40
N GLY A 266 4.44 -8.88 7.21
CA GLY A 266 5.83 -9.24 6.94
C GLY A 266 6.71 -8.14 6.36
N TYR A 267 6.14 -7.19 5.61
CA TYR A 267 6.91 -6.25 4.81
C TYR A 267 6.84 -4.81 5.34
N PRO A 268 7.91 -4.29 5.99
CA PRO A 268 7.89 -2.97 6.61
C PRO A 268 7.61 -1.82 5.65
N TRP A 269 7.95 -2.00 4.38
CA TRP A 269 7.78 -1.00 3.32
C TRP A 269 6.32 -0.81 2.87
N LEU A 270 5.38 -1.65 3.32
CA LEU A 270 3.95 -1.56 3.02
C LEU A 270 3.19 -0.84 4.15
N ASP A 271 2.27 0.08 3.81
CA ASP A 271 1.55 0.90 4.79
C ASP A 271 0.19 0.31 5.20
N PHE A 272 -0.59 -0.18 4.23
CA PHE A 272 -1.88 -0.82 4.46
C PHE A 272 -2.22 -1.79 3.33
N ALA A 273 -3.25 -2.60 3.51
CA ALA A 273 -3.69 -3.54 2.49
C ALA A 273 -5.21 -3.55 2.33
N VAL A 274 -5.67 -3.94 1.14
CA VAL A 274 -7.09 -4.04 0.78
C VAL A 274 -7.48 -5.50 0.55
N GLY A 275 -8.61 -5.91 1.11
CA GLY A 275 -9.20 -7.23 0.93
C GLY A 275 -10.72 -7.18 0.82
N GLY A 276 -11.32 -8.33 0.54
CA GLY A 276 -12.77 -8.51 0.51
C GLY A 276 -13.22 -9.34 1.71
N ASP A 277 -14.30 -8.92 2.37
CA ASP A 277 -14.89 -9.64 3.50
C ASP A 277 -16.36 -9.96 3.23
N THR A 278 -16.63 -11.24 2.98
CA THR A 278 -17.98 -11.80 2.86
C THR A 278 -18.46 -12.34 4.19
N ASP A 279 -17.67 -13.24 4.79
CA ASP A 279 -17.96 -13.94 6.04
C ASP A 279 -16.82 -13.88 7.07
N GLY A 280 -15.67 -13.36 6.70
CA GLY A 280 -14.45 -13.38 7.52
C GLY A 280 -13.18 -13.04 6.76
N GLY A 281 -13.27 -12.91 5.43
CA GLY A 281 -12.13 -12.79 4.51
C GLY A 281 -11.12 -11.68 4.78
N VAL A 282 -11.43 -10.72 5.64
CA VAL A 282 -10.48 -9.71 6.14
C VAL A 282 -10.23 -9.88 7.64
N ARG A 283 -11.28 -10.07 8.45
CA ARG A 283 -11.16 -10.15 9.91
C ARG A 283 -10.35 -11.36 10.39
N ASP A 284 -10.57 -12.52 9.78
CA ASP A 284 -9.90 -13.76 10.17
C ASP A 284 -8.40 -13.74 9.84
N PRO A 285 -7.96 -13.41 8.61
CA PRO A 285 -6.55 -13.26 8.32
C PRO A 285 -5.91 -12.13 9.11
N ALA A 286 -6.62 -11.06 9.46
CA ALA A 286 -6.08 -10.01 10.32
C ALA A 286 -5.76 -10.53 11.73
N ALA A 287 -6.66 -11.31 12.33
CA ALA A 287 -6.46 -11.91 13.65
C ALA A 287 -5.23 -12.85 13.66
N ASP A 288 -5.14 -13.72 12.66
CA ASP A 288 -4.05 -14.70 12.53
C ASP A 288 -2.69 -14.03 12.29
N HIS A 289 -2.67 -12.88 11.60
CA HIS A 289 -1.46 -12.11 11.33
C HIS A 289 -1.17 -11.01 12.36
N GLY A 290 -2.03 -10.81 13.36
CA GLY A 290 -1.83 -9.81 14.40
C GLY A 290 -1.94 -8.37 13.89
N LEU A 291 -2.84 -8.14 12.95
CA LEU A 291 -3.10 -6.85 12.32
C LEU A 291 -4.40 -6.23 12.83
N HIS A 292 -4.50 -4.91 12.73
CA HIS A 292 -5.78 -4.24 12.82
C HIS A 292 -6.50 -4.40 11.48
N ALA A 293 -7.82 -4.55 11.53
CA ALA A 293 -8.62 -4.56 10.32
C ALA A 293 -10.03 -4.03 10.56
N ILE A 294 -10.66 -3.64 9.47
CA ILE A 294 -12.06 -3.22 9.43
C ILE A 294 -12.75 -3.91 8.27
N ARG A 295 -13.88 -4.54 8.56
CA ARG A 295 -14.91 -4.83 7.57
C ARG A 295 -15.77 -3.57 7.46
N SER A 296 -15.82 -2.94 6.28
CA SER A 296 -16.61 -1.71 6.14
C SER A 296 -18.10 -2.00 6.34
N SER A 297 -18.88 -0.96 6.61
CA SER A 297 -20.33 -1.06 6.42
C SER A 297 -20.62 -1.45 4.97
N TYR A 298 -21.72 -2.17 4.78
CA TYR A 298 -22.23 -2.49 3.45
C TYR A 298 -22.49 -1.20 2.66
N ASP A 299 -22.17 -1.20 1.37
CA ASP A 299 -22.22 -0.04 0.46
C ASP A 299 -21.31 1.17 0.81
N SER A 300 -20.42 1.07 1.81
CA SER A 300 -19.44 2.14 2.09
C SER A 300 -18.37 2.32 0.99
N ALA A 301 -18.20 1.35 0.10
CA ALA A 301 -17.29 1.41 -1.02
C ALA A 301 -17.91 0.70 -2.23
N SER A 302 -17.58 1.17 -3.44
CA SER A 302 -18.03 0.49 -4.66
C SER A 302 -17.37 -0.88 -4.77
N LEU A 303 -18.17 -1.90 -5.06
CA LEU A 303 -17.71 -3.25 -5.41
C LEU A 303 -17.55 -3.44 -6.92
N GLU A 304 -17.69 -2.38 -7.73
CA GLU A 304 -17.39 -2.44 -9.16
C GLU A 304 -15.91 -2.81 -9.37
N GLY A 305 -15.65 -3.82 -10.20
CA GLY A 305 -14.30 -4.38 -10.36
C GLY A 305 -13.85 -5.29 -9.22
N VAL A 306 -14.72 -5.59 -8.25
CA VAL A 306 -14.43 -6.62 -7.25
C VAL A 306 -15.09 -7.92 -7.70
N LYS A 307 -14.34 -9.02 -7.67
CA LYS A 307 -14.93 -10.34 -7.92
C LYS A 307 -15.80 -10.73 -6.72
N ILE A 308 -17.10 -10.55 -6.90
CA ILE A 308 -18.11 -10.79 -5.87
C ILE A 308 -18.36 -12.29 -5.67
N SER A 309 -18.31 -12.73 -4.41
CA SER A 309 -18.78 -14.03 -3.93
C SER A 309 -20.27 -13.96 -3.56
N SER A 310 -20.66 -12.92 -2.80
CA SER A 310 -22.06 -12.69 -2.43
C SER A 310 -22.42 -11.21 -2.45
N GLU A 311 -23.29 -10.81 -3.37
CA GLU A 311 -23.72 -9.41 -3.53
C GLU A 311 -24.20 -8.75 -2.24
N ARG A 312 -24.80 -9.52 -1.32
CA ARG A 312 -25.40 -8.98 -0.09
C ARG A 312 -24.47 -8.93 1.11
N TYR A 313 -23.33 -9.62 1.05
CA TYR A 313 -22.44 -9.79 2.20
C TYR A 313 -21.05 -9.22 1.96
N ASP A 314 -20.63 -9.22 0.70
CA ASP A 314 -19.34 -8.71 0.27
C ASP A 314 -19.20 -7.24 0.64
N THR A 315 -18.04 -6.94 1.21
CA THR A 315 -17.65 -5.58 1.57
C THR A 315 -16.17 -5.42 1.31
N VAL A 316 -15.75 -4.19 1.05
CA VAL A 316 -14.34 -3.84 1.07
C VAL A 316 -13.86 -3.84 2.52
N GLY A 317 -12.72 -4.48 2.78
CA GLY A 317 -12.05 -4.38 4.06
C GLY A 317 -10.62 -3.86 3.91
N LEU A 318 -10.15 -3.27 5.00
CA LEU A 318 -8.83 -2.67 5.08
C LEU A 318 -8.06 -3.29 6.24
N PHE A 319 -6.77 -3.49 6.02
CA PHE A 319 -5.82 -3.94 7.03
C PHE A 319 -4.84 -2.81 7.36
N GLY A 320 -4.48 -2.67 8.62
CA GLY A 320 -3.44 -1.75 9.08
C GLY A 320 -2.53 -2.43 10.10
N ARG A 321 -1.22 -2.21 9.99
CA ARG A 321 -0.28 -2.64 11.04
C ARG A 321 -0.37 -1.74 12.27
N ARG A 322 -0.65 -0.45 12.04
CA ARG A 322 -0.95 0.54 13.07
C ARG A 322 -2.40 0.99 12.92
N LEU A 323 -3.04 1.31 14.04
CA LEU A 323 -4.40 1.84 14.03
C LEU A 323 -4.48 3.17 13.28
N ASP A 324 -3.46 4.03 13.38
CA ASP A 324 -3.43 5.33 12.71
C ASP A 324 -3.48 5.20 11.17
N ASP A 325 -2.74 4.25 10.59
CA ASP A 325 -2.75 4.00 9.15
C ASP A 325 -4.11 3.47 8.69
N LEU A 326 -4.74 2.59 9.49
CA LEU A 326 -6.09 2.10 9.22
C LEU A 326 -7.13 3.23 9.30
N VAL A 327 -7.03 4.10 10.30
CA VAL A 327 -7.91 5.27 10.45
C VAL A 327 -7.73 6.25 9.29
N LEU A 328 -6.51 6.51 8.86
CA LEU A 328 -6.22 7.37 7.72
C LEU A 328 -6.85 6.79 6.43
N ALA A 329 -6.61 5.51 6.14
CA ALA A 329 -7.14 4.86 4.95
C ALA A 329 -8.69 4.83 4.96
N THR A 330 -9.30 4.45 6.07
CA THR A 330 -10.77 4.37 6.21
C THR A 330 -11.43 5.74 6.06
N LYS A 331 -10.95 6.75 6.78
CA LYS A 331 -11.52 8.10 6.79
C LYS A 331 -11.58 8.74 5.41
N HIS A 332 -10.57 8.49 4.57
CA HIS A 332 -10.48 9.12 3.25
C HIS A 332 -11.06 8.26 2.13
N SER A 333 -10.93 6.93 2.20
CA SER A 333 -11.33 6.03 1.10
C SER A 333 -12.77 5.52 1.19
N LEU A 334 -13.37 5.43 2.39
CA LEU A 334 -14.73 4.93 2.57
C LEU A 334 -15.76 6.07 2.58
N THR A 335 -16.94 5.79 2.05
CA THR A 335 -18.12 6.64 2.16
C THR A 335 -18.80 6.39 3.50
N VAL A 336 -18.89 7.42 4.33
CA VAL A 336 -19.58 7.41 5.62
C VAL A 336 -20.79 8.34 5.51
N THR A 337 -22.00 7.77 5.52
CA THR A 337 -23.24 8.53 5.35
C THR A 337 -23.73 9.21 6.63
N ASP A 338 -23.29 8.75 7.81
CA ASP A 338 -23.65 9.29 9.13
C ASP A 338 -22.43 9.33 10.05
N ALA A 339 -21.50 10.25 9.78
CA ALA A 339 -20.32 10.45 10.62
C ALA A 339 -20.72 11.14 11.95
N SER A 340 -21.12 10.34 12.94
CA SER A 340 -21.23 10.83 14.31
C SER A 340 -19.86 10.88 14.96
N ALA A 341 -19.50 12.03 15.52
CA ALA A 341 -18.33 12.16 16.39
C ALA A 341 -18.60 11.69 17.83
N GLU A 342 -19.85 11.33 18.15
CA GLU A 342 -20.20 10.87 19.49
C GLU A 342 -19.72 9.44 19.73
N LEU A 343 -19.12 9.21 20.89
CA LEU A 343 -18.75 7.88 21.33
C LEU A 343 -20.01 7.02 21.61
N PRO A 344 -19.92 5.69 21.44
CA PRO A 344 -21.01 4.79 21.76
C PRO A 344 -21.46 4.92 23.22
N ARG A 345 -22.77 4.88 23.47
CA ARG A 345 -23.36 5.01 24.83
C ARG A 345 -23.80 3.68 25.45
N ARG A 346 -23.62 2.56 24.75
CA ARG A 346 -24.05 1.24 25.17
C ARG A 346 -23.10 0.19 24.63
N ILE A 347 -22.78 -0.80 25.46
CA ILE A 347 -22.04 -2.00 25.08
C ILE A 347 -23.02 -3.17 25.14
N ILE A 348 -23.24 -3.87 24.03
CA ILE A 348 -24.05 -5.09 23.99
C ILE A 348 -23.12 -6.28 24.10
N TYR A 349 -23.34 -7.13 25.11
CA TYR A 349 -22.54 -8.32 25.37
C TYR A 349 -23.38 -9.57 25.06
N PRO A 350 -23.18 -10.24 23.91
CA PRO A 350 -24.02 -11.35 23.48
C PRO A 350 -23.62 -12.65 24.20
N THR A 351 -24.46 -13.09 25.13
CA THR A 351 -24.27 -14.30 25.95
C THR A 351 -24.35 -15.61 25.17
N ASP A 352 -24.82 -15.59 23.93
CA ASP A 352 -24.82 -16.77 23.05
C ASP A 352 -23.40 -17.15 22.56
N TYR A 353 -22.47 -16.18 22.54
CA TYR A 353 -21.09 -16.37 22.04
C TYR A 353 -20.05 -16.41 23.16
N PHE A 354 -20.42 -15.95 24.36
CA PHE A 354 -19.52 -15.88 25.51
C PHE A 354 -20.07 -16.65 26.71
N PRO A 355 -19.21 -17.31 27.51
CA PRO A 355 -17.75 -17.33 27.38
C PRO A 355 -17.27 -18.21 26.21
N VAL A 356 -16.14 -17.84 25.60
CA VAL A 356 -15.43 -18.71 24.66
C VAL A 356 -14.79 -19.89 25.41
N SER A 357 -14.56 -21.00 24.71
CA SER A 357 -14.04 -22.24 25.30
C SER A 357 -12.63 -22.08 25.89
N ASP A 358 -11.78 -21.26 25.28
CA ASP A 358 -10.44 -20.97 25.80
C ASP A 358 -10.51 -19.91 26.91
N THR A 359 -10.21 -20.34 28.14
CA THR A 359 -10.25 -19.46 29.32
C THR A 359 -9.24 -18.31 29.30
N LYS A 360 -8.10 -18.43 28.60
CA LYS A 360 -7.13 -17.33 28.44
C LYS A 360 -7.67 -16.31 27.45
N HIS A 361 -8.23 -16.76 26.34
CA HIS A 361 -8.90 -15.89 25.38
C HIS A 361 -10.08 -15.16 26.05
N GLN A 362 -10.92 -15.86 26.81
CA GLN A 362 -12.02 -15.24 27.52
C GLN A 362 -11.54 -14.12 28.47
N LYS A 363 -10.43 -14.34 29.20
CA LYS A 363 -9.87 -13.29 30.08
C LYS A 363 -9.45 -12.03 29.33
N LEU A 364 -8.91 -12.18 28.11
CA LEU A 364 -8.54 -11.03 27.27
C LEU A 364 -9.78 -10.28 26.77
N VAL A 365 -10.82 -11.01 26.37
CA VAL A 365 -12.11 -10.40 25.98
C VAL A 365 -12.69 -9.62 27.16
N GLU A 366 -12.76 -10.23 28.35
CA GLU A 366 -13.26 -9.56 29.56
C GLU A 366 -12.46 -8.31 29.91
N GLN A 367 -11.13 -8.38 29.80
CA GLN A 367 -10.26 -7.23 30.02
C GLN A 367 -10.54 -6.10 29.01
N PHE A 368 -10.72 -6.44 27.73
CA PHE A 368 -11.06 -5.46 26.71
C PHE A 368 -12.42 -4.82 26.97
N VAL A 369 -13.45 -5.61 27.28
CA VAL A 369 -14.79 -5.10 27.60
C VAL A 369 -14.74 -4.19 28.83
N GLN A 370 -14.03 -4.59 29.89
CA GLN A 370 -13.88 -3.76 31.09
C GLN A 370 -13.16 -2.43 30.80
N ASN A 371 -12.13 -2.46 29.97
CA ASN A 371 -11.44 -1.23 29.54
C ASN A 371 -12.39 -0.32 28.74
N LEU A 372 -13.23 -0.89 27.88
CA LEU A 372 -14.21 -0.14 27.10
C LEU A 372 -15.33 0.44 27.98
N GLU A 373 -15.83 -0.32 28.95
CA GLU A 373 -16.78 0.15 29.98
C GLU A 373 -16.23 1.38 30.72
N ASN A 374 -14.97 1.29 31.16
CA ASN A 374 -14.30 2.39 31.86
C ASN A 374 -14.05 3.60 30.96
N HIS A 375 -13.69 3.39 29.70
CA HIS A 375 -13.42 4.47 28.75
C HIS A 375 -14.70 5.24 28.35
N LEU A 376 -15.80 4.51 28.16
CA LEU A 376 -17.09 5.08 27.74
C LEU A 376 -17.97 5.54 28.93
N ASP A 377 -17.58 5.21 30.16
CA ASP A 377 -18.38 5.43 31.39
C ASP A 377 -19.78 4.77 31.30
N VAL A 378 -19.80 3.51 30.86
CA VAL A 378 -21.03 2.72 30.71
C VAL A 378 -20.81 1.29 31.20
N SER A 379 -21.87 0.63 31.64
CA SER A 379 -21.86 -0.81 31.90
C SER A 379 -22.40 -1.58 30.69
N ARG A 380 -21.84 -2.77 30.43
CA ARG A 380 -22.35 -3.68 29.41
C ARG A 380 -23.78 -4.11 29.71
N THR A 381 -24.55 -4.36 28.66
CA THR A 381 -25.85 -4.99 28.73
C THR A 381 -25.72 -6.40 28.15
N GLU A 382 -25.89 -7.41 29.01
CA GLU A 382 -25.96 -8.79 28.54
C GLU A 382 -27.23 -9.03 27.73
N VAL A 383 -27.08 -9.62 26.56
CA VAL A 383 -28.17 -9.95 25.65
C VAL A 383 -28.07 -11.40 25.25
N ASN A 384 -29.18 -12.13 25.33
CA ASN A 384 -29.32 -13.44 24.73
C ASN A 384 -30.11 -13.29 23.43
N LEU A 385 -29.42 -13.35 22.29
CA LEU A 385 -29.97 -13.16 20.96
C LEU A 385 -31.00 -14.24 20.63
N ALA A 386 -30.79 -15.50 21.06
CA ALA A 386 -31.76 -16.57 20.82
C ALA A 386 -33.06 -16.38 21.61
N GLN A 387 -32.99 -15.80 22.81
CA GLN A 387 -34.15 -15.40 23.60
C GLN A 387 -34.82 -14.17 22.98
N LEU A 388 -34.05 -13.14 22.60
CA LEU A 388 -34.57 -11.95 21.93
C LEU A 388 -35.30 -12.30 20.63
N TRP A 389 -34.76 -13.22 19.84
CA TRP A 389 -35.42 -13.73 18.63
C TRP A 389 -36.74 -14.44 18.93
N ARG A 390 -36.83 -15.19 20.03
CA ARG A 390 -38.07 -15.86 20.44
C ARG A 390 -39.12 -14.88 20.94
N ASP A 391 -38.70 -13.88 21.70
CA ASP A 391 -39.59 -12.88 22.30
C ASP A 391 -40.03 -11.83 21.27
N GLN A 392 -39.15 -11.48 20.34
CA GLN A 392 -39.32 -10.47 19.31
C GLN A 392 -38.79 -10.98 17.96
N PRO A 393 -39.48 -11.96 17.35
CA PRO A 393 -39.06 -12.48 16.06
C PRO A 393 -39.14 -11.40 14.97
N PRO A 394 -38.35 -11.52 13.89
CA PRO A 394 -38.44 -10.62 12.75
C PRO A 394 -39.86 -10.61 12.17
N SER A 395 -40.26 -9.50 11.56
CA SER A 395 -41.58 -9.37 10.91
C SER A 395 -41.78 -10.32 9.72
N ASP A 396 -40.71 -10.91 9.19
CA ASP A 396 -40.79 -11.94 8.16
C ASP A 396 -41.28 -13.27 8.75
N SER A 397 -42.48 -13.69 8.33
CA SER A 397 -43.14 -14.93 8.77
C SER A 397 -42.31 -16.21 8.58
N SER A 398 -41.39 -16.22 7.61
CA SER A 398 -40.52 -17.37 7.33
C SER A 398 -39.37 -17.50 8.33
N ALA A 399 -38.94 -16.39 8.93
CA ALA A 399 -37.91 -16.34 9.96
C ALA A 399 -38.52 -16.53 11.36
N ALA A 400 -39.70 -15.96 11.60
CA ALA A 400 -40.35 -15.96 12.91
C ALA A 400 -40.73 -17.35 13.45
N SER A 401 -40.92 -18.34 12.57
CA SER A 401 -41.35 -19.69 12.92
C SER A 401 -40.20 -20.67 13.20
N VAL A 402 -38.95 -20.22 13.07
CA VAL A 402 -37.76 -21.08 13.16
C VAL A 402 -36.82 -20.56 14.25
N PRO A 403 -36.19 -21.43 15.08
CA PRO A 403 -35.18 -21.00 16.05
C PRO A 403 -34.01 -20.29 15.35
N LEU A 404 -33.45 -19.25 15.99
CA LEU A 404 -32.35 -18.44 15.44
C LEU A 404 -31.21 -19.30 14.89
N GLN A 405 -30.76 -20.33 15.64
CA GLN A 405 -29.67 -21.20 15.21
C GLN A 405 -30.01 -21.97 13.93
N GLN A 406 -31.24 -22.43 13.78
CA GLN A 406 -31.68 -23.12 12.57
C GLN A 406 -31.88 -22.16 11.40
N TYR A 407 -32.31 -20.93 11.67
CA TYR A 407 -32.39 -19.88 10.67
C TYR A 407 -31.00 -19.49 10.14
N LEU A 408 -30.04 -19.25 11.04
CA LEU A 408 -28.66 -18.89 10.69
C LEU A 408 -27.90 -20.00 9.98
N LYS A 409 -28.25 -21.28 10.18
CA LYS A 409 -27.68 -22.38 9.38
C LYS A 409 -27.89 -22.18 7.87
N LYS A 410 -29.03 -21.60 7.46
CA LYS A 410 -29.29 -21.28 6.04
C LYS A 410 -28.45 -20.11 5.51
N ALA A 411 -27.91 -19.27 6.41
CA ALA A 411 -27.09 -18.12 6.09
C ALA A 411 -25.59 -18.42 6.15
N SER A 412 -25.20 -19.56 6.73
CA SER A 412 -23.81 -19.98 6.75
C SER A 412 -23.40 -20.39 5.34
N LEU A 413 -22.41 -19.71 4.78
CA LEU A 413 -21.74 -20.11 3.53
C LEU A 413 -20.94 -21.42 3.71
N ALA A 414 -20.88 -21.99 4.91
CA ALA A 414 -20.16 -23.23 5.20
C ALA A 414 -20.77 -24.48 4.53
N ASP A 415 -21.99 -24.39 4.00
CA ASP A 415 -22.65 -25.46 3.23
C ASP A 415 -22.45 -25.33 1.69
N LEU A 416 -21.64 -24.37 1.21
CA LEU A 416 -21.29 -24.20 -0.21
C LEU A 416 -19.93 -24.80 -0.58
#